data_AF-A0A444Z972-F1
#
_entry.id   AF-A0A444Z972-F1
#
_cell.length_a   1.000
_cell.length_b   1.000
_cell.length_c   1.000
_cell.angle_alpha   90.00
_cell.angle_beta   90.00
_cell.angle_gamma   90.00
#
_symmetry.space_group_name_H-M   'P 1'
#
loop_
_entity.id
_entity.type
_entity.pdbx_description
1 polymer ?
#
loop_
_entity_poly.entity_id
_entity_poly.type
_entity_poly.pdbx_seq_one_letter_code
_entity_poly.pdbx_strand_id
1 'polypeptide(L)'
;MDAAIEDGVDILSLSLGGPPFEFFEDSIALGAFAAIRNGIFVSCSAGNEGPGDSTLSNEAPWILTVGASSIDRKISASAKLGNGKEFHGESAFQPKDFAPTLLPLVYAGENGNESCAFCAPGSLESVDVQGKVVLCEIGGDIARIDKGQEVKNAGGAAMILMNSEIRGYTTLADPHVLPAAHVSYHAGLEIKEYINSTSAPTATVLFRGTIIGDPFAPVVASFSSRGTSMSCPHLSGIAALLKKSHPDWSPAAIKSAIMTTAHKANLEGEPILDQWLEPADAFATGSGHVNPLQANDPGLIYDIEPNDYIPYLCGLGYTDKQVGTILQQKVRCSEDRGYNLVERLEQKLL
;
A
#
# COMPACT_ATOMS: atom_id res chain seq x y z
N MET A 1 -3.73 23.37 -3.55
CA MET A 1 -3.19 23.39 -2.18
C MET A 1 -3.32 24.79 -1.62
N ASP A 2 -2.90 25.80 -2.37
CA ASP A 2 -2.97 27.24 -2.05
C ASP A 2 -4.26 27.68 -1.35
N ALA A 3 -5.45 27.39 -1.90
CA ALA A 3 -6.72 27.72 -1.24
C ALA A 3 -6.87 27.13 0.18
N ALA A 4 -6.38 25.91 0.43
CA ALA A 4 -6.39 25.32 1.77
C ALA A 4 -5.33 25.93 2.71
N ILE A 5 -4.25 26.49 2.16
CA ILE A 5 -3.28 27.30 2.91
C ILE A 5 -3.94 28.64 3.31
N GLU A 6 -4.68 29.27 2.39
CA GLU A 6 -5.47 30.49 2.66
C GLU A 6 -6.60 30.25 3.66
N ASP A 7 -7.26 29.09 3.63
CA ASP A 7 -8.26 28.64 4.61
C ASP A 7 -7.64 28.33 6.00
N GLY A 8 -6.31 28.27 6.11
CA GLY A 8 -5.59 28.10 7.37
C GLY A 8 -5.65 26.68 7.96
N VAL A 9 -5.63 25.64 7.14
CA VAL A 9 -5.63 24.24 7.62
C VAL A 9 -4.32 23.85 8.32
N ASP A 10 -4.38 23.03 9.37
CA ASP A 10 -3.19 22.51 10.05
C ASP A 10 -2.44 21.42 9.26
N ILE A 11 -3.19 20.57 8.53
CA ILE A 11 -2.71 19.34 7.90
C ILE A 11 -3.31 19.18 6.50
N LEU A 12 -2.51 18.75 5.53
CA LEU A 12 -2.93 18.30 4.20
C LEU A 12 -2.71 16.79 4.04
N SER A 13 -3.77 16.07 3.71
CA SER A 13 -3.78 14.63 3.41
C SER A 13 -3.97 14.42 1.90
N LEU A 14 -2.93 14.01 1.19
CA LEU A 14 -2.96 13.84 -0.26
C LEU A 14 -2.83 12.35 -0.65
N SER A 15 -3.96 11.74 -0.98
CA SER A 15 -4.05 10.36 -1.48
C SER A 15 -3.88 10.29 -3.01
N LEU A 16 -2.97 11.10 -3.55
CA LEU A 16 -2.68 11.26 -4.98
C LEU A 16 -1.16 11.33 -5.23
N GLY A 17 -0.75 11.05 -6.46
CA GLY A 17 0.64 11.09 -6.91
C GLY A 17 0.70 11.07 -8.44
N GLY A 18 1.90 11.22 -8.98
CA GLY A 18 2.17 11.15 -10.42
C GLY A 18 3.49 10.44 -10.73
N PRO A 19 3.90 10.40 -12.00
CA PRO A 19 5.26 9.99 -12.38
C PRO A 19 6.31 10.81 -11.63
N PRO A 20 7.51 10.26 -11.38
CA PRO A 20 8.60 11.02 -10.78
C PRO A 20 9.03 12.16 -11.70
N PHE A 21 9.06 13.37 -11.17
CA PHE A 21 9.57 14.58 -11.81
C PHE A 21 10.56 15.26 -10.87
N GLU A 22 11.44 16.11 -11.42
CA GLU A 22 12.27 17.00 -10.61
C GLU A 22 11.38 17.93 -9.75
N PHE A 23 11.82 18.28 -8.54
CA PHE A 23 10.96 18.97 -7.56
C PHE A 23 10.48 20.36 -8.01
N PHE A 24 11.12 20.97 -9.02
CA PHE A 24 10.70 22.25 -9.61
C PHE A 24 9.66 22.10 -10.73
N GLU A 25 9.35 20.86 -11.16
CA GLU A 25 8.30 20.52 -12.15
C GLU A 25 7.14 19.75 -11.51
N ASP A 26 7.37 19.06 -10.38
CA ASP A 26 6.33 18.38 -9.61
C ASP A 26 5.42 19.40 -8.87
N SER A 27 4.19 19.55 -9.37
CA SER A 27 3.15 20.39 -8.75
C SER A 27 2.80 20.03 -7.30
N ILE A 28 2.93 18.76 -6.90
CA ILE A 28 2.67 18.31 -5.53
C ILE A 28 3.84 18.70 -4.64
N ALA A 29 5.09 18.51 -5.09
CA ALA A 29 6.28 18.99 -4.38
C ALA A 29 6.24 20.51 -4.18
N LEU A 30 5.93 21.29 -5.21
CA LEU A 30 5.78 22.76 -5.15
C LEU A 30 4.69 23.19 -4.16
N GLY A 31 3.49 22.63 -4.28
CA GLY A 31 2.37 22.94 -3.38
C GLY A 31 2.64 22.51 -1.93
N ALA A 32 3.31 21.39 -1.72
CA ALA A 32 3.72 20.93 -0.40
C ALA A 32 4.78 21.85 0.22
N PHE A 33 5.70 22.40 -0.58
CA PHE A 33 6.67 23.37 -0.09
C PHE A 33 6.03 24.72 0.28
N ALA A 34 4.96 25.12 -0.41
CA ALA A 34 4.14 26.26 0.01
C ALA A 34 3.41 25.99 1.34
N ALA A 35 2.89 24.78 1.54
CA ALA A 35 2.19 24.40 2.78
C ALA A 35 3.14 24.37 3.99
N ILE A 36 4.28 23.65 3.91
CA ILE A 36 5.19 23.54 5.07
C ILE A 36 5.80 24.88 5.50
N ARG A 37 5.94 25.84 4.57
CA ARG A 37 6.33 27.22 4.90
C ARG A 37 5.33 27.98 5.76
N ASN A 38 4.05 27.61 5.70
CA ASN A 38 3.00 28.17 6.52
C ASN A 38 2.76 27.31 7.79
N GLY A 39 3.68 26.41 8.14
CA GLY A 39 3.57 25.52 9.31
C GLY A 39 2.61 24.35 9.13
N ILE A 40 2.14 24.09 7.91
CA ILE A 40 1.12 23.09 7.58
C ILE A 40 1.80 21.76 7.28
N PHE A 41 1.40 20.69 7.95
CA PHE A 41 1.93 19.34 7.70
C PHE A 41 1.40 18.78 6.39
N VAL A 42 2.24 18.09 5.61
CA VAL A 42 1.82 17.43 4.36
C VAL A 42 2.15 15.95 4.40
N SER A 43 1.10 15.13 4.36
CA SER A 43 1.19 13.69 4.15
C SER A 43 0.81 13.36 2.71
N CYS A 44 1.60 12.55 2.02
CA CYS A 44 1.26 12.02 0.69
C CYS A 44 1.31 10.50 0.63
N SER A 45 0.49 9.96 -0.27
CA SER A 45 0.58 8.59 -0.74
C SER A 45 1.83 8.35 -1.54
N ALA A 46 2.49 7.19 -1.41
CA ALA A 46 3.69 6.94 -2.19
C ALA A 46 3.53 6.09 -3.48
N GLY A 47 2.30 5.77 -3.90
CA GLY A 47 2.00 5.02 -5.14
C GLY A 47 1.25 3.69 -4.91
N ASN A 48 0.99 2.91 -5.96
CA ASN A 48 0.43 1.55 -5.88
C ASN A 48 1.05 0.58 -6.93
N GLU A 49 2.24 0.92 -7.43
CA GLU A 49 2.96 0.27 -8.55
C GLU A 49 4.05 -0.71 -8.08
N GLY A 50 4.14 -0.97 -6.78
CA GLY A 50 5.10 -1.93 -6.22
C GLY A 50 4.76 -3.39 -6.53
N PRO A 51 5.63 -4.34 -6.10
CA PRO A 51 6.68 -4.20 -5.09
C PRO A 51 8.08 -3.84 -5.64
N GLY A 52 8.20 -3.57 -6.95
CA GLY A 52 9.51 -3.29 -7.57
C GLY A 52 10.21 -2.04 -7.03
N ASP A 53 11.52 -1.98 -7.21
CA ASP A 53 12.34 -0.81 -6.88
C ASP A 53 11.95 0.41 -7.74
N SER A 54 12.19 1.62 -7.21
CA SER A 54 11.93 2.88 -7.92
C SER A 54 10.48 3.07 -8.41
N THR A 55 9.51 2.47 -7.70
CA THR A 55 8.06 2.59 -7.93
C THR A 55 7.41 3.70 -7.08
N LEU A 56 8.21 4.50 -6.39
CA LEU A 56 7.81 5.55 -5.47
C LEU A 56 7.24 6.78 -6.20
N SER A 57 6.42 7.56 -5.51
CA SER A 57 5.94 8.89 -5.91
C SER A 57 5.89 9.79 -4.67
N ASN A 58 5.79 11.12 -4.86
CA ASN A 58 5.83 12.13 -3.79
C ASN A 58 7.12 12.07 -2.95
N GLU A 59 8.26 12.13 -3.63
CA GLU A 59 9.60 11.91 -3.07
C GLU A 59 10.20 13.14 -2.34
N ALA A 60 9.54 14.30 -2.43
CA ALA A 60 10.06 15.56 -1.93
C ALA A 60 10.32 15.52 -0.40
N PRO A 61 11.52 15.88 0.11
CA PRO A 61 11.90 15.65 1.51
C PRO A 61 11.03 16.34 2.58
N TRP A 62 10.26 17.37 2.21
CA TRP A 62 9.31 18.08 3.07
C TRP A 62 7.93 17.40 3.18
N ILE A 63 7.69 16.34 2.42
CA ILE A 63 6.47 15.52 2.48
C ILE A 63 6.70 14.33 3.44
N LEU A 64 5.73 13.97 4.28
CA LEU A 64 5.68 12.63 4.87
C LEU A 64 5.07 11.68 3.83
N THR A 65 5.91 10.87 3.21
CA THR A 65 5.46 9.87 2.24
C THR A 65 5.23 8.53 2.93
N VAL A 66 4.03 7.96 2.78
CA VAL A 66 3.53 6.91 3.69
C VAL A 66 3.38 5.56 2.99
N GLY A 67 3.81 4.45 3.62
CA GLY A 67 3.63 3.07 3.15
C GLY A 67 2.35 2.36 3.58
N ALA A 68 1.93 1.31 2.85
CA ALA A 68 0.83 0.44 3.27
C ALA A 68 1.33 -0.91 3.80
N SER A 69 0.79 -1.26 4.96
CA SER A 69 0.92 -2.58 5.56
C SER A 69 -0.44 -3.11 5.97
N SER A 70 -0.52 -4.42 6.20
CA SER A 70 -1.68 -5.07 6.80
C SER A 70 -1.88 -4.64 8.25
N ILE A 71 -3.09 -4.91 8.75
CA ILE A 71 -3.40 -4.94 10.18
C ILE A 71 -3.70 -6.38 10.57
N ASP A 72 -3.79 -6.65 11.88
CA ASP A 72 -4.07 -7.97 12.44
C ASP A 72 -5.48 -8.51 12.14
N ARG A 73 -6.33 -7.69 11.51
CA ARG A 73 -7.72 -7.99 11.15
C ARG A 73 -7.87 -8.37 9.67
N LYS A 74 -8.37 -9.57 9.41
CA LYS A 74 -8.71 -10.09 8.07
C LYS A 74 -10.20 -10.38 7.92
N ILE A 75 -10.74 -10.29 6.71
CA ILE A 75 -12.13 -10.68 6.40
C ILE A 75 -12.10 -12.04 5.71
N SER A 76 -12.08 -13.09 6.53
CA SER A 76 -11.62 -14.43 6.14
C SER A 76 -12.64 -15.20 5.31
N ALA A 77 -12.16 -15.69 4.16
CA ALA A 77 -12.84 -16.61 3.26
C ALA A 77 -11.82 -17.65 2.77
N SER A 78 -11.90 -18.89 3.27
CA SER A 78 -10.93 -19.94 2.91
C SER A 78 -11.43 -20.82 1.77
N ALA A 79 -10.54 -21.24 0.86
CA ALA A 79 -10.83 -22.24 -0.15
C ALA A 79 -10.58 -23.64 0.43
N LYS A 80 -11.62 -24.50 0.51
CA LYS A 80 -11.49 -25.88 0.98
C LYS A 80 -11.66 -26.86 -0.17
N LEU A 81 -10.70 -27.76 -0.32
CA LEU A 81 -10.65 -28.75 -1.40
C LEU A 81 -11.25 -30.10 -0.97
N GLY A 82 -11.64 -30.91 -1.96
CA GLY A 82 -12.16 -32.26 -1.75
C GLY A 82 -11.15 -33.26 -1.17
N ASN A 83 -9.85 -33.00 -1.28
CA ASN A 83 -8.80 -33.77 -0.59
C ASN A 83 -8.64 -33.38 0.91
N GLY A 84 -9.43 -32.42 1.39
CA GLY A 84 -9.39 -31.95 2.79
C GLY A 84 -8.41 -30.81 3.07
N LYS A 85 -7.52 -30.45 2.14
CA LYS A 85 -6.69 -29.24 2.27
C LYS A 85 -7.58 -27.99 2.33
N GLU A 86 -7.15 -27.02 3.11
CA GLU A 86 -7.80 -25.71 3.23
C GLU A 86 -6.76 -24.61 3.08
N PHE A 87 -7.05 -23.62 2.25
CA PHE A 87 -6.19 -22.47 1.98
C PHE A 87 -6.85 -21.21 2.49
N HIS A 88 -6.15 -20.48 3.36
CA HIS A 88 -6.63 -19.21 3.88
C HIS A 88 -6.61 -18.13 2.81
N GLY A 89 -7.65 -17.30 2.82
CA GLY A 89 -7.86 -16.20 1.89
C GLY A 89 -8.86 -15.21 2.46
N GLU A 90 -9.22 -14.22 1.65
CA GLU A 90 -10.10 -13.13 2.04
C GLU A 90 -11.21 -12.85 1.01
N SER A 91 -12.33 -12.31 1.50
CA SER A 91 -13.43 -11.78 0.68
C SER A 91 -14.37 -10.98 1.58
N ALA A 92 -14.77 -9.77 1.14
CA ALA A 92 -15.79 -8.99 1.83
C ALA A 92 -17.22 -9.45 1.52
N PHE A 93 -17.43 -10.17 0.41
CA PHE A 93 -18.74 -10.72 0.08
C PHE A 93 -18.93 -12.13 0.67
N GLN A 94 -19.70 -12.20 1.75
CA GLN A 94 -19.95 -13.43 2.52
C GLN A 94 -21.46 -13.73 2.63
N PRO A 95 -22.10 -14.25 1.56
CA PRO A 95 -23.52 -14.58 1.53
C PRO A 95 -23.88 -15.69 2.53
N LYS A 96 -24.98 -15.50 3.28
CA LYS A 96 -25.44 -16.44 4.32
C LYS A 96 -26.18 -17.66 3.76
N ASP A 97 -26.67 -17.55 2.53
CA ASP A 97 -27.40 -18.54 1.76
C ASP A 97 -26.48 -19.46 0.93
N PHE A 98 -25.18 -19.15 0.86
CA PHE A 98 -24.19 -20.05 0.25
C PHE A 98 -23.87 -21.22 1.19
N ALA A 99 -24.39 -22.40 0.86
CA ALA A 99 -24.06 -23.63 1.56
C ALA A 99 -22.61 -24.06 1.23
N PRO A 100 -21.75 -24.38 2.22
CA PRO A 100 -20.37 -24.80 2.02
C PRO A 100 -20.25 -26.26 1.54
N THR A 101 -21.01 -26.61 0.50
CA THR A 101 -21.01 -27.91 -0.16
C THR A 101 -19.82 -27.99 -1.12
N LEU A 102 -19.15 -29.14 -1.19
CA LEU A 102 -18.15 -29.40 -2.22
C LEU A 102 -18.83 -29.49 -3.60
N LEU A 103 -18.47 -28.57 -4.48
CA LEU A 103 -18.90 -28.53 -5.88
C LEU A 103 -17.70 -28.88 -6.78
N PRO A 104 -17.91 -29.31 -8.04
CA PRO A 104 -16.82 -29.53 -8.99
C PRO A 104 -15.95 -28.26 -9.10
N LEU A 105 -14.63 -28.43 -9.10
CA LEU A 105 -13.66 -27.36 -9.28
C LEU A 105 -13.13 -27.42 -10.72
N VAL A 106 -13.01 -26.28 -11.39
CA VAL A 106 -12.45 -26.17 -12.75
C VAL A 106 -11.47 -25.01 -12.85
N TYR A 107 -10.44 -25.18 -13.68
CA TYR A 107 -9.50 -24.12 -14.04
C TYR A 107 -9.52 -23.96 -15.57
N ALA A 108 -10.12 -22.86 -16.05
CA ALA A 108 -10.35 -22.66 -17.48
C ALA A 108 -9.07 -22.39 -18.29
N GLY A 109 -7.97 -22.04 -17.62
CA GLY A 109 -6.66 -21.79 -18.24
C GLY A 109 -5.83 -23.04 -18.54
N GLU A 110 -6.34 -24.26 -18.30
CA GLU A 110 -5.58 -25.53 -18.44
C GLU A 110 -5.00 -25.73 -19.86
N ASN A 111 -5.70 -25.25 -20.89
CA ASN A 111 -5.27 -25.33 -22.29
C ASN A 111 -4.32 -24.20 -22.73
N GLY A 112 -3.74 -23.44 -21.80
CA GLY A 112 -2.84 -22.32 -22.11
C GLY A 112 -3.53 -21.06 -22.66
N ASN A 113 -4.87 -20.98 -22.55
CA ASN A 113 -5.61 -19.76 -22.90
C ASN A 113 -5.58 -18.79 -21.71
N GLU A 114 -4.70 -17.78 -21.78
CA GLU A 114 -4.53 -16.74 -20.75
C GLU A 114 -5.85 -15.99 -20.45
N SER A 115 -6.68 -15.74 -21.47
CA SER A 115 -7.97 -15.07 -21.30
C SER A 115 -8.91 -15.87 -20.38
N CYS A 116 -8.98 -17.19 -20.59
CA CYS A 116 -9.71 -18.12 -19.73
C CYS A 116 -9.06 -18.26 -18.33
N ALA A 117 -7.73 -18.27 -18.24
CA ALA A 117 -7.01 -18.31 -16.96
C ALA A 117 -7.34 -17.09 -16.10
N PHE A 118 -7.40 -15.91 -16.73
CA PHE A 118 -7.77 -14.65 -16.10
C PHE A 118 -9.28 -14.50 -15.84
N CYS A 119 -10.13 -15.41 -16.34
CA CYS A 119 -11.58 -15.24 -16.36
C CYS A 119 -11.98 -13.87 -16.93
N ALA A 120 -11.40 -13.51 -18.08
CA ALA A 120 -11.68 -12.25 -18.76
C ALA A 120 -13.13 -12.21 -19.30
N PRO A 121 -13.76 -11.03 -19.46
CA PRO A 121 -15.11 -10.93 -19.98
C PRO A 121 -15.30 -11.65 -21.33
N GLY A 122 -16.28 -12.56 -21.41
CA GLY A 122 -16.58 -13.41 -22.56
C GLY A 122 -15.65 -14.63 -22.73
N SER A 123 -14.65 -14.84 -21.88
CA SER A 123 -13.70 -15.96 -22.00
C SER A 123 -14.27 -17.32 -21.58
N LEU A 124 -15.33 -17.35 -20.76
CA LEU A 124 -15.90 -18.58 -20.21
C LEU A 124 -17.14 -19.08 -20.97
N GLU A 125 -17.62 -18.36 -22.00
CA GLU A 125 -18.82 -18.73 -22.79
C GLU A 125 -18.77 -20.14 -23.41
N SER A 126 -17.56 -20.64 -23.70
CA SER A 126 -17.31 -21.97 -24.29
C SER A 126 -16.82 -23.02 -23.28
N VAL A 127 -16.73 -22.66 -21.99
CA VAL A 127 -16.21 -23.52 -20.93
C VAL A 127 -17.37 -23.95 -20.02
N ASP A 128 -17.49 -25.25 -19.79
CA ASP A 128 -18.50 -25.78 -18.87
C ASP A 128 -18.13 -25.46 -17.40
N VAL A 129 -18.59 -24.29 -16.93
CA VAL A 129 -18.43 -23.82 -15.54
C VAL A 129 -19.75 -23.78 -14.76
N GLN A 130 -20.86 -24.16 -15.38
CA GLN A 130 -22.22 -24.06 -14.81
C GLN A 130 -22.33 -24.84 -13.49
N GLY A 131 -22.61 -24.14 -12.39
CA GLY A 131 -22.73 -24.74 -11.05
C GLY A 131 -21.42 -25.16 -10.39
N LYS A 132 -20.26 -24.78 -10.94
CA LYS A 132 -18.93 -25.19 -10.48
C LYS A 132 -18.22 -24.08 -9.70
N VAL A 133 -17.18 -24.44 -8.95
CA VAL A 133 -16.18 -23.48 -8.46
C VAL A 133 -15.17 -23.24 -9.58
N VAL A 134 -14.90 -21.99 -9.93
CA VAL A 134 -13.90 -21.64 -10.96
C VAL A 134 -12.66 -21.07 -10.30
N LEU A 135 -11.49 -21.62 -10.63
CA LEU A 135 -10.20 -21.00 -10.32
C LEU A 135 -9.86 -19.97 -11.40
N CYS A 136 -9.62 -18.73 -10.99
CA CYS A 136 -9.22 -17.60 -11.82
C CYS A 136 -7.90 -17.01 -11.31
N GLU A 137 -7.09 -16.44 -12.20
CA GLU A 137 -5.82 -15.79 -11.87
C GLU A 137 -5.92 -14.25 -11.90
N ILE A 138 -5.20 -13.57 -11.02
CA ILE A 138 -4.92 -12.14 -11.12
C ILE A 138 -4.03 -11.87 -12.35
N GLY A 139 -4.47 -10.97 -13.23
CA GLY A 139 -3.73 -10.58 -14.44
C GLY A 139 -4.64 -10.10 -15.57
N GLY A 140 -4.02 -9.75 -16.71
CA GLY A 140 -4.70 -9.34 -17.94
C GLY A 140 -5.43 -7.98 -17.88
N ASP A 141 -5.04 -7.08 -16.98
CA ASP A 141 -5.65 -5.75 -16.75
C ASP A 141 -7.16 -5.77 -16.46
N ILE A 142 -7.70 -6.92 -16.03
CA ILE A 142 -9.11 -7.10 -15.65
C ILE A 142 -9.28 -6.92 -14.14
N ALA A 143 -10.23 -6.11 -13.71
CA ALA A 143 -10.52 -5.90 -12.29
C ALA A 143 -11.02 -7.19 -11.61
N ARG A 144 -10.68 -7.37 -10.33
CA ARG A 144 -11.03 -8.59 -9.57
C ARG A 144 -12.53 -8.85 -9.48
N ILE A 145 -13.32 -7.78 -9.50
CA ILE A 145 -14.79 -7.86 -9.51
C ILE A 145 -15.31 -8.33 -10.87
N ASP A 146 -14.73 -7.86 -11.96
CA ASP A 146 -15.11 -8.22 -13.33
C ASP A 146 -14.82 -9.70 -13.63
N LYS A 147 -13.70 -10.24 -13.12
CA LYS A 147 -13.41 -11.69 -13.15
C LYS A 147 -14.52 -12.51 -12.49
N GLY A 148 -15.01 -12.05 -11.34
CA GLY A 148 -16.15 -12.65 -10.67
C GLY A 148 -17.46 -12.48 -11.47
N GLN A 149 -17.64 -11.33 -12.13
CA GLN A 149 -18.82 -11.10 -12.96
C GLN A 149 -18.84 -12.01 -14.19
N GLU A 150 -17.70 -12.31 -14.80
CA GLU A 150 -17.58 -13.33 -15.85
C GLU A 150 -17.97 -14.72 -15.34
N VAL A 151 -17.37 -15.19 -14.24
CA VAL A 151 -17.72 -16.48 -13.62
C VAL A 151 -19.22 -16.58 -13.34
N LYS A 152 -19.83 -15.49 -12.84
CA LYS A 152 -21.26 -15.41 -12.56
C LYS A 152 -22.11 -15.43 -13.85
N ASN A 153 -21.69 -14.74 -14.90
CA ASN A 153 -22.37 -14.71 -16.20
C ASN A 153 -22.39 -16.10 -16.84
N ALA A 154 -21.28 -16.83 -16.78
CA ALA A 154 -21.14 -18.20 -17.27
C ALA A 154 -21.78 -19.26 -16.33
N GLY A 155 -22.50 -18.83 -15.28
CA GLY A 155 -23.26 -19.70 -14.40
C GLY A 155 -22.46 -20.41 -13.30
N GLY A 156 -21.21 -20.00 -13.06
CA GLY A 156 -20.38 -20.51 -11.96
C GLY A 156 -20.98 -20.22 -10.58
N ALA A 157 -20.82 -21.17 -9.66
CA ALA A 157 -21.38 -21.11 -8.31
C ALA A 157 -20.50 -20.33 -7.31
N ALA A 158 -19.17 -20.39 -7.50
CA ALA A 158 -18.20 -19.67 -6.68
C ALA A 158 -16.89 -19.45 -7.45
N MET A 159 -16.05 -18.53 -6.99
CA MET A 159 -14.73 -18.25 -7.55
C MET A 159 -13.63 -18.42 -6.50
N ILE A 160 -12.55 -19.14 -6.85
CA ILE A 160 -11.27 -19.02 -6.15
C ILE A 160 -10.41 -18.10 -7.01
N LEU A 161 -9.95 -16.99 -6.45
CA LEU A 161 -9.07 -16.05 -7.15
C LEU A 161 -7.67 -16.21 -6.59
N MET A 162 -6.75 -16.78 -7.38
CA MET A 162 -5.36 -16.87 -6.97
C MET A 162 -4.56 -15.63 -7.37
N ASN A 163 -3.70 -15.19 -6.46
CA ASN A 163 -2.79 -14.07 -6.68
C ASN A 163 -1.81 -14.36 -7.83
N SER A 164 -1.27 -13.30 -8.43
CA SER A 164 -0.10 -13.41 -9.32
C SER A 164 1.18 -13.52 -8.50
N GLU A 165 2.25 -14.05 -9.10
CA GLU A 165 3.55 -14.29 -8.46
C GLU A 165 4.05 -13.04 -7.71
N ILE A 166 4.15 -11.91 -8.42
CA ILE A 166 4.59 -10.62 -7.88
C ILE A 166 3.78 -10.12 -6.65
N ARG A 167 2.58 -10.66 -6.41
CA ARG A 167 1.73 -10.31 -5.27
C ARG A 167 1.85 -11.25 -4.08
N GLY A 168 2.46 -12.43 -4.26
CA GLY A 168 2.78 -13.38 -3.19
C GLY A 168 1.59 -13.68 -2.26
N TYR A 169 1.78 -13.42 -0.97
CA TYR A 169 0.80 -13.62 0.11
C TYR A 169 -0.16 -12.44 0.35
N THR A 170 -0.01 -11.32 -0.38
CA THR A 170 -0.90 -10.14 -0.20
C THR A 170 -2.28 -10.41 -0.80
N THR A 171 -3.21 -10.83 0.05
CA THR A 171 -4.62 -11.01 -0.28
C THR A 171 -5.41 -9.71 -0.05
N LEU A 172 -6.60 -9.61 -0.65
CA LEU A 172 -7.50 -8.47 -0.51
C LEU A 172 -8.94 -8.96 -0.36
N ALA A 173 -9.65 -8.40 0.63
CA ALA A 173 -11.06 -8.66 0.89
C ALA A 173 -11.98 -7.89 -0.08
N ASP A 174 -11.95 -8.24 -1.36
CA ASP A 174 -12.78 -7.59 -2.38
C ASP A 174 -14.29 -7.95 -2.23
N PRO A 175 -15.22 -7.01 -2.50
CA PRO A 175 -16.66 -7.25 -2.46
C PRO A 175 -17.16 -7.90 -3.76
N HIS A 176 -16.78 -9.16 -3.99
CA HIS A 176 -17.14 -9.91 -5.20
C HIS A 176 -18.66 -10.05 -5.43
N VAL A 177 -19.08 -10.21 -6.69
CA VAL A 177 -20.49 -10.34 -7.08
C VAL A 177 -21.08 -11.75 -6.90
N LEU A 178 -20.25 -12.73 -6.54
CA LEU A 178 -20.59 -14.11 -6.22
C LEU A 178 -19.70 -14.61 -5.06
N PRO A 179 -20.03 -15.74 -4.41
CA PRO A 179 -19.19 -16.33 -3.36
C PRO A 179 -17.75 -16.52 -3.84
N ALA A 180 -16.78 -15.94 -3.14
CA ALA A 180 -15.39 -15.99 -3.57
C ALA A 180 -14.39 -16.03 -2.42
N ALA A 181 -13.19 -16.53 -2.70
CA ALA A 181 -12.01 -16.47 -1.84
C ALA A 181 -10.79 -16.04 -2.64
N HIS A 182 -10.14 -14.95 -2.23
CA HIS A 182 -8.86 -14.49 -2.78
C HIS A 182 -7.73 -15.13 -1.98
N VAL A 183 -6.93 -16.00 -2.61
CA VAL A 183 -5.85 -16.78 -1.98
C VAL A 183 -4.47 -16.35 -2.48
N SER A 184 -3.41 -16.67 -1.73
CA SER A 184 -2.03 -16.37 -2.11
C SER A 184 -1.61 -17.07 -3.41
N TYR A 185 -0.52 -16.59 -4.03
CA TYR A 185 0.07 -17.25 -5.20
C TYR A 185 0.45 -18.71 -4.91
N HIS A 186 1.10 -18.97 -3.76
CA HIS A 186 1.51 -20.31 -3.35
C HIS A 186 0.31 -21.27 -3.18
N ALA A 187 -0.76 -20.80 -2.51
CA ALA A 187 -2.00 -21.55 -2.40
C ALA A 187 -2.63 -21.83 -3.78
N GLY A 188 -2.58 -20.85 -4.70
CA GLY A 188 -3.02 -21.03 -6.07
C GLY A 188 -2.28 -22.15 -6.80
N LEU A 189 -0.95 -22.22 -6.66
CA LEU A 189 -0.14 -23.31 -7.23
C LEU A 189 -0.53 -24.68 -6.67
N GLU A 190 -0.72 -24.81 -5.35
CA GLU A 190 -1.18 -26.07 -4.74
C GLU A 190 -2.60 -26.46 -5.19
N ILE A 191 -3.48 -25.49 -5.44
CA ILE A 191 -4.82 -25.74 -5.96
C ILE A 191 -4.75 -26.20 -7.42
N LYS A 192 -3.87 -25.63 -8.25
CA LYS A 192 -3.62 -26.09 -9.64
C LYS A 192 -3.04 -27.51 -9.65
N GLU A 193 -2.10 -27.82 -8.76
CA GLU A 193 -1.58 -29.18 -8.58
C GLU A 193 -2.69 -30.16 -8.19
N TYR A 194 -3.57 -29.78 -7.24
CA TYR A 194 -4.72 -30.60 -6.87
C TYR A 194 -5.68 -30.86 -8.04
N ILE A 195 -6.01 -29.84 -8.85
CA ILE A 195 -6.87 -29.99 -10.03
C ILE A 195 -6.29 -31.06 -10.96
N ASN A 196 -4.98 -31.01 -11.21
CA ASN A 196 -4.28 -31.95 -12.09
C ASN A 196 -4.12 -33.36 -11.45
N SER A 197 -4.25 -33.49 -10.13
CA SER A 197 -4.03 -34.75 -9.39
C SER A 197 -5.21 -35.74 -9.43
N THR A 198 -6.39 -35.31 -9.89
CA THR A 198 -7.62 -36.12 -9.86
C THR A 198 -8.54 -35.80 -11.03
N SER A 199 -9.31 -36.78 -11.50
CA SER A 199 -10.29 -36.60 -12.58
C SER A 199 -11.62 -35.98 -12.13
N ALA A 200 -11.82 -35.80 -10.81
CA ALA A 200 -13.01 -35.17 -10.24
C ALA A 200 -12.63 -34.21 -9.10
N PRO A 201 -11.87 -33.13 -9.37
CA PRO A 201 -11.51 -32.15 -8.35
C PRO A 201 -12.77 -31.42 -7.86
N THR A 202 -12.83 -31.16 -6.56
CA THR A 202 -13.94 -30.43 -5.93
C THR A 202 -13.43 -29.40 -4.93
N ALA A 203 -14.19 -28.33 -4.74
CA ALA A 203 -13.90 -27.30 -3.76
C ALA A 203 -15.16 -26.62 -3.22
N THR A 204 -14.98 -25.81 -2.19
CA THR A 204 -15.99 -24.89 -1.65
C THR A 204 -15.31 -23.68 -0.99
N VAL A 205 -16.08 -22.63 -0.72
CA VAL A 205 -15.61 -21.44 0.02
C VAL A 205 -16.18 -21.46 1.44
N LEU A 206 -15.32 -21.27 2.43
CA LEU A 206 -15.66 -21.20 3.85
C LEU A 206 -15.56 -19.77 4.36
N PHE A 207 -16.71 -19.14 4.59
CA PHE A 207 -16.80 -17.81 5.18
C PHE A 207 -16.66 -17.86 6.70
N ARG A 208 -15.77 -17.03 7.26
CA ARG A 208 -15.52 -16.94 8.72
C ARG A 208 -15.76 -15.53 9.28
N GLY A 209 -16.25 -14.59 8.47
CA GLY A 209 -16.41 -13.19 8.86
C GLY A 209 -15.07 -12.52 9.14
N THR A 210 -15.09 -11.57 10.07
CA THR A 210 -13.89 -10.86 10.51
C THR A 210 -13.14 -11.68 11.57
N ILE A 211 -11.87 -11.97 11.31
CA ILE A 211 -10.92 -12.50 12.30
C ILE A 211 -9.92 -11.41 12.69
N ILE A 212 -9.39 -11.47 13.91
CA ILE A 212 -8.45 -10.52 14.50
C ILE A 212 -7.33 -11.33 15.18
N GLY A 213 -6.10 -10.83 15.15
CA GLY A 213 -4.93 -11.50 15.70
C GLY A 213 -4.11 -12.29 14.67
N ASP A 214 -3.99 -11.79 13.44
CA ASP A 214 -2.94 -12.26 12.52
C ASP A 214 -1.56 -11.86 13.10
N PRO A 215 -0.71 -12.85 13.50
CA PRO A 215 0.54 -12.58 14.22
C PRO A 215 1.59 -11.89 13.34
N PHE A 216 1.53 -12.08 12.01
CA PHE A 216 2.51 -11.50 11.09
C PHE A 216 2.29 -10.01 10.84
N ALA A 217 1.14 -9.46 11.25
CA ALA A 217 0.85 -8.04 11.04
C ALA A 217 1.75 -7.12 11.89
N PRO A 218 2.13 -5.94 11.38
CA PRO A 218 2.00 -5.48 10.00
C PRO A 218 2.95 -6.20 9.02
N VAL A 219 2.42 -6.53 7.83
CA VAL A 219 3.16 -7.00 6.64
C VAL A 219 3.02 -5.94 5.54
N VAL A 220 4.09 -5.55 4.85
CA VAL A 220 4.03 -4.61 3.72
C VAL A 220 3.22 -5.23 2.58
N ALA A 221 2.22 -4.50 2.09
CA ALA A 221 1.36 -5.00 1.02
C ALA A 221 2.11 -5.04 -0.32
N SER A 222 1.88 -6.06 -1.16
CA SER A 222 2.60 -6.23 -2.43
C SER A 222 2.43 -5.09 -3.41
N PHE A 223 1.22 -4.53 -3.52
CA PHE A 223 0.94 -3.37 -4.36
C PHE A 223 1.53 -2.10 -3.77
N SER A 224 2.12 -2.17 -2.57
CA SER A 224 2.90 -1.08 -2.06
C SER A 224 4.09 -0.88 -2.98
N SER A 225 3.95 0.14 -3.84
CA SER A 225 5.04 1.08 -4.10
C SER A 225 5.75 1.35 -2.78
N ARG A 226 6.95 1.89 -2.81
CA ARG A 226 7.73 2.02 -1.57
C ARG A 226 7.17 3.07 -0.57
N GLY A 227 5.95 3.55 -0.84
CA GLY A 227 4.77 3.53 0.05
C GLY A 227 3.39 3.61 -0.69
N THR A 228 2.20 3.79 -0.04
CA THR A 228 0.85 3.97 -0.70
C THR A 228 -0.18 4.93 -0.06
N SER A 229 -1.41 4.92 -0.61
CA SER A 229 -2.47 5.92 -0.50
C SER A 229 -3.51 5.79 0.62
N MET A 230 -3.82 4.58 1.10
CA MET A 230 -4.82 4.41 2.18
C MET A 230 -4.24 4.68 3.58
N SER A 231 -2.92 4.66 3.72
CA SER A 231 -2.23 5.01 4.98
C SER A 231 -2.08 6.53 5.17
N CYS A 232 -2.01 7.30 4.08
CA CYS A 232 -1.90 8.76 4.08
C CYS A 232 -2.93 9.47 5.02
N PRO A 233 -4.24 9.17 4.97
CA PRO A 233 -5.19 9.77 5.90
C PRO A 233 -5.02 9.32 7.37
N HIS A 234 -4.52 8.10 7.63
CA HIS A 234 -4.23 7.66 8.99
C HIS A 234 -3.08 8.48 9.60
N LEU A 235 -1.99 8.65 8.86
CA LEU A 235 -0.84 9.45 9.29
C LEU A 235 -1.17 10.94 9.39
N SER A 236 -2.04 11.45 8.52
CA SER A 236 -2.59 12.81 8.64
C SER A 236 -3.41 13.02 9.91
N GLY A 237 -4.23 12.02 10.29
CA GLY A 237 -4.98 12.05 11.55
C GLY A 237 -4.07 12.00 12.77
N ILE A 238 -3.00 11.22 12.73
CA ILE A 238 -1.97 11.18 13.79
C ILE A 238 -1.24 12.53 13.85
N ALA A 239 -0.82 13.09 12.72
CA ALA A 239 -0.18 14.40 12.66
C ALA A 239 -1.09 15.53 13.20
N ALA A 240 -2.41 15.48 12.95
CA ALA A 240 -3.37 16.42 13.53
C ALA A 240 -3.44 16.32 15.06
N LEU A 241 -3.43 15.10 15.60
CA LEU A 241 -3.41 14.88 17.05
C LEU A 241 -2.09 15.35 17.68
N LEU A 242 -0.96 15.10 17.01
CA LEU A 242 0.36 15.58 17.45
C LEU A 242 0.44 17.12 17.41
N LYS A 243 -0.02 17.77 16.33
CA LYS A 243 -0.09 19.24 16.24
C LYS A 243 -0.98 19.84 17.32
N LYS A 244 -2.07 19.16 17.70
CA LYS A 244 -2.93 19.58 18.81
C LYS A 244 -2.29 19.42 20.19
N SER A 245 -1.52 18.35 20.40
CA SER A 245 -0.78 18.12 21.64
C SER A 245 0.46 19.02 21.77
N HIS A 246 1.08 19.35 20.65
CA HIS A 246 2.30 20.16 20.52
C HIS A 246 2.10 21.30 19.50
N PRO A 247 1.36 22.37 19.85
CA PRO A 247 1.01 23.45 18.92
C PRO A 247 2.21 24.14 18.29
N ASP A 248 3.34 24.21 19.00
CA ASP A 248 4.56 24.90 18.56
C ASP A 248 5.43 24.04 17.63
N TRP A 249 5.14 22.75 17.45
CA TRP A 249 5.93 21.88 16.57
C TRP A 249 5.77 22.26 15.09
N SER A 250 6.90 22.29 14.39
CA SER A 250 6.95 22.43 12.94
C SER A 250 6.41 21.17 12.22
N PRO A 251 6.13 21.25 10.91
CA PRO A 251 5.87 20.07 10.09
C PRO A 251 7.00 19.02 10.15
N ALA A 252 8.26 19.46 10.23
CA ALA A 252 9.41 18.58 10.32
C ALA A 252 9.55 17.92 11.70
N ALA A 253 9.26 18.65 12.79
CA ALA A 253 9.20 18.10 14.14
C ALA A 253 8.16 16.96 14.23
N ILE A 254 6.95 17.16 13.70
CA ILE A 254 5.90 16.13 13.63
C ILE A 254 6.35 14.93 12.78
N LYS A 255 6.95 15.19 11.60
CA LYS A 255 7.49 14.13 10.72
C LYS A 255 8.56 13.32 11.45
N SER A 256 9.49 13.99 12.13
CA SER A 256 10.54 13.35 12.92
C SER A 256 9.94 12.49 14.02
N ALA A 257 9.00 13.02 14.82
CA ALA A 257 8.40 12.28 15.93
C ALA A 257 7.69 10.99 15.47
N ILE A 258 6.98 11.04 14.34
CA ILE A 258 6.36 9.87 13.70
C ILE A 258 7.43 8.85 13.25
N MET A 259 8.53 9.31 12.64
CA MET A 259 9.56 8.45 12.07
C MET A 259 10.47 7.81 13.13
N THR A 260 10.96 8.57 14.12
CA THR A 260 11.92 8.08 15.12
C THR A 260 11.30 7.09 16.11
N THR A 261 9.98 7.13 16.29
CA THR A 261 9.23 6.28 17.23
C THR A 261 8.51 5.09 16.57
N ALA A 262 8.66 4.92 15.26
CA ALA A 262 8.04 3.83 14.51
C ALA A 262 8.57 2.45 14.93
N HIS A 263 7.66 1.48 15.02
CA HIS A 263 7.97 0.07 15.28
C HIS A 263 8.58 -0.59 14.04
N LYS A 264 9.67 -1.32 14.22
CA LYS A 264 10.34 -2.09 13.15
C LYS A 264 9.98 -3.58 13.17
N ALA A 265 9.10 -3.97 14.07
CA ALA A 265 8.70 -5.36 14.31
C ALA A 265 7.20 -5.56 14.12
N ASN A 266 6.82 -6.80 13.81
CA ASN A 266 5.45 -7.30 13.80
C ASN A 266 4.95 -7.65 15.22
N LEU A 267 3.73 -8.19 15.33
CA LEU A 267 3.14 -8.58 16.62
C LEU A 267 3.84 -9.77 17.32
N GLU A 268 4.66 -10.56 16.61
CA GLU A 268 5.52 -11.60 17.21
C GLU A 268 6.84 -11.04 17.75
N GLY A 269 7.19 -9.78 17.42
CA GLY A 269 8.47 -9.16 17.75
C GLY A 269 9.58 -9.41 16.71
N GLU A 270 9.26 -10.15 15.65
CA GLU A 270 10.12 -10.35 14.47
C GLU A 270 10.08 -9.12 13.55
N PRO A 271 11.06 -8.93 12.63
CA PRO A 271 11.04 -7.83 11.67
C PRO A 271 9.73 -7.74 10.87
N ILE A 272 9.31 -6.53 10.50
CA ILE A 272 8.21 -6.33 9.55
C ILE A 272 8.50 -7.09 8.25
N LEU A 273 7.51 -7.82 7.75
CA LEU A 273 7.66 -8.69 6.59
C LEU A 273 7.15 -8.05 5.29
N ASP A 274 7.58 -8.57 4.14
CA ASP A 274 7.14 -8.17 2.80
C ASP A 274 6.04 -9.11 2.25
N GLN A 275 5.66 -8.93 0.97
CA GLN A 275 4.64 -9.76 0.32
C GLN A 275 5.00 -11.25 0.18
N TRP A 276 6.26 -11.63 0.35
CA TRP A 276 6.74 -13.01 0.36
C TRP A 276 6.85 -13.62 1.76
N LEU A 277 6.56 -12.82 2.80
CA LEU A 277 6.81 -13.13 4.22
C LEU A 277 8.31 -13.18 4.57
N GLU A 278 9.14 -12.51 3.78
CA GLU A 278 10.56 -12.29 4.08
C GLU A 278 10.76 -10.93 4.79
N PRO A 279 11.86 -10.69 5.54
CA PRO A 279 12.10 -9.41 6.19
C PRO A 279 12.13 -8.24 5.21
N ALA A 280 11.22 -7.27 5.40
CA ALA A 280 11.09 -6.10 4.53
C ALA A 280 12.24 -5.10 4.76
N ASP A 281 12.73 -4.51 3.68
CA ASP A 281 13.82 -3.54 3.74
C ASP A 281 13.35 -2.11 4.13
N ALA A 282 14.32 -1.20 4.21
CA ALA A 282 14.07 0.22 4.53
C ALA A 282 13.35 0.98 3.41
N PHE A 283 13.36 0.50 2.16
CA PHE A 283 12.56 1.09 1.09
C PHE A 283 11.09 0.68 1.25
N ALA A 284 10.82 -0.58 1.60
CA ALA A 284 9.47 -1.09 1.83
C ALA A 284 8.80 -0.53 3.09
N THR A 285 9.57 -0.33 4.17
CA THR A 285 9.03 0.05 5.49
C THR A 285 9.30 1.51 5.88
N GLY A 286 10.23 2.20 5.22
CA GLY A 286 10.71 3.50 5.65
C GLY A 286 11.34 3.42 7.05
N SER A 287 10.75 4.09 8.03
CA SER A 287 11.16 4.00 9.43
C SER A 287 10.49 2.86 10.21
N GLY A 288 9.43 2.25 9.65
CA GLY A 288 8.62 1.22 10.29
C GLY A 288 7.12 1.56 10.35
N HIS A 289 6.36 0.77 11.11
CA HIS A 289 4.94 1.02 11.36
C HIS A 289 4.75 2.07 12.46
N VAL A 290 3.84 3.02 12.26
CA VAL A 290 3.67 4.18 13.16
C VAL A 290 3.24 3.76 14.57
N ASN A 291 3.83 4.39 15.60
CA ASN A 291 3.33 4.34 16.97
C ASN A 291 2.83 5.73 17.41
N PRO A 292 1.50 5.98 17.41
CA PRO A 292 0.95 7.28 17.80
C PRO A 292 1.22 7.68 19.26
N LEU A 293 1.35 6.71 20.17
CA LEU A 293 1.55 6.97 21.59
C LEU A 293 2.99 7.41 21.87
N GLN A 294 3.98 6.72 21.28
CA GLN A 294 5.38 7.14 21.39
C GLN A 294 5.66 8.41 20.58
N ALA A 295 5.05 8.60 19.41
CA ALA A 295 5.19 9.84 18.63
C ALA A 295 4.72 11.10 19.38
N ASN A 296 3.87 10.95 20.41
CA ASN A 296 3.45 12.06 21.25
C ASN A 296 4.49 12.44 22.32
N ASP A 297 5.48 11.59 22.61
CA ASP A 297 6.62 11.89 23.47
C ASP A 297 7.91 11.22 22.92
N PRO A 298 8.47 11.74 21.82
CA PRO A 298 9.59 11.10 21.10
C PRO A 298 10.94 11.29 21.81
N GLY A 299 11.00 12.09 22.88
CA GLY A 299 12.22 12.54 23.55
C GLY A 299 13.04 13.54 22.71
N LEU A 300 13.45 13.15 21.50
CA LEU A 300 14.22 13.96 20.56
C LEU A 300 13.55 14.04 19.19
N ILE A 301 13.69 15.21 18.56
CA ILE A 301 13.22 15.49 17.19
C ILE A 301 14.36 16.07 16.34
N TYR A 302 14.36 15.73 15.06
CA TYR A 302 15.21 16.33 14.04
C TYR A 302 14.40 17.41 13.33
N ASP A 303 14.40 18.64 13.87
CA ASP A 303 13.67 19.76 13.29
C ASP A 303 14.51 20.48 12.22
N ILE A 304 13.83 21.05 11.20
CA ILE A 304 14.43 21.77 10.09
C ILE A 304 13.49 22.87 9.60
N GLU A 305 14.02 24.07 9.34
CA GLU A 305 13.21 25.18 8.82
C GLU A 305 13.12 25.15 7.29
N PRO A 306 12.09 25.74 6.66
CA PRO A 306 11.96 25.75 5.20
C PRO A 306 13.18 26.30 4.45
N ASN A 307 13.91 27.27 5.02
CA ASN A 307 15.12 27.82 4.41
C ASN A 307 16.34 26.88 4.51
N ASP A 308 16.37 25.92 5.44
CA ASP A 308 17.46 24.94 5.54
C ASP A 308 17.39 23.88 4.43
N TYR A 309 16.32 23.83 3.63
CA TYR A 309 16.31 23.10 2.36
C TYR A 309 17.11 23.79 1.23
N ILE A 310 17.52 25.06 1.39
CA ILE A 310 18.29 25.78 0.35
C ILE A 310 19.61 25.05 0.01
N PRO A 311 20.49 24.70 0.96
CA PRO A 311 21.78 24.08 0.62
C PRO A 311 21.60 22.67 0.06
N TYR A 312 20.54 21.95 0.48
CA TYR A 312 20.15 20.67 -0.12
C TYR A 312 19.78 20.82 -1.60
N LEU A 313 18.83 21.70 -1.93
CA LEU A 313 18.39 21.95 -3.31
C LEU A 313 19.53 22.48 -4.20
N CYS A 314 20.36 23.38 -3.67
CA CYS A 314 21.57 23.85 -4.35
C CYS A 314 22.63 22.74 -4.54
N GLY A 315 22.71 21.80 -3.60
CA GLY A 315 23.61 20.63 -3.62
C GLY A 315 23.20 19.57 -4.64
N LEU A 316 21.91 19.44 -4.95
CA LEU A 316 21.39 18.63 -6.08
C LEU A 316 21.81 19.19 -7.45
N GLY A 317 22.45 20.36 -7.51
CA GLY A 317 22.89 20.99 -8.76
C GLY A 317 21.84 21.86 -9.44
N TYR A 318 20.67 22.08 -8.81
CA TYR A 318 19.65 22.99 -9.32
C TYR A 318 20.19 24.43 -9.47
N THR A 319 19.67 25.14 -10.47
CA THR A 319 19.96 26.56 -10.69
C THR A 319 19.20 27.45 -9.71
N ASP A 320 19.73 28.65 -9.45
CA ASP A 320 19.07 29.72 -8.67
C ASP A 320 17.60 29.93 -9.07
N LYS A 321 17.27 29.78 -10.36
CA LYS A 321 15.89 29.89 -10.87
C LYS A 321 15.02 28.70 -10.45
N GLN A 322 15.51 27.46 -10.57
CA GLN A 322 14.78 26.25 -10.17
C GLN A 322 14.55 26.21 -8.67
N VAL A 323 15.60 26.50 -7.88
CA VAL A 323 15.50 26.64 -6.42
C VAL A 323 14.52 27.76 -6.05
N GLY A 324 14.58 28.90 -6.76
CA GLY A 324 13.63 29.99 -6.58
C GLY A 324 12.18 29.66 -6.96
N THR A 325 11.93 28.75 -7.91
CA THR A 325 10.59 28.21 -8.22
C THR A 325 10.04 27.41 -7.05
N ILE A 326 10.84 26.52 -6.45
CA ILE A 326 10.41 25.69 -5.30
C ILE A 326 10.10 26.58 -4.10
N LEU A 327 11.05 27.45 -3.76
CA LEU A 327 10.97 28.27 -2.55
C LEU A 327 10.11 29.53 -2.71
N GLN A 328 9.64 29.84 -3.93
CA GLN A 328 8.93 31.08 -4.30
C GLN A 328 9.63 32.37 -3.81
N GLN A 329 10.97 32.35 -3.77
CA GLN A 329 11.81 33.49 -3.34
C GLN A 329 13.11 33.53 -4.17
N LYS A 330 13.82 34.66 -4.15
CA LYS A 330 15.12 34.76 -4.82
C LYS A 330 16.20 34.10 -3.97
N VAL A 331 16.95 33.17 -4.57
CA VAL A 331 18.07 32.46 -3.95
C VAL A 331 19.32 32.57 -4.83
N ARG A 332 20.50 32.42 -4.23
CA ARG A 332 21.80 32.38 -4.91
C ARG A 332 22.62 31.20 -4.41
N CYS A 333 22.58 30.09 -5.11
CA CYS A 333 23.32 28.88 -4.74
C CYS A 333 24.85 29.11 -4.73
N SER A 334 25.36 30.15 -5.40
CA SER A 334 26.76 30.56 -5.32
C SER A 334 27.22 30.99 -3.92
N GLU A 335 26.30 31.44 -3.07
CA GLU A 335 26.58 31.91 -1.70
C GLU A 335 26.49 30.73 -0.69
N ASP A 336 25.66 29.72 -0.96
CA ASP A 336 25.48 28.53 -0.10
C ASP A 336 26.39 27.32 -0.44
N ARG A 337 26.96 27.23 -1.65
CA ARG A 337 27.83 26.10 -2.08
C ARG A 337 29.11 25.90 -1.24
N GLY A 338 29.42 26.81 -0.32
CA GLY A 338 30.54 26.70 0.62
C GLY A 338 30.18 26.18 2.01
N TYR A 339 28.89 25.93 2.31
CA TYR A 339 28.42 25.57 3.65
C TYR A 339 27.92 24.13 3.72
N ASN A 340 28.48 23.35 4.64
CA ASN A 340 28.16 21.95 4.78
C ASN A 340 26.87 21.77 5.60
N LEU A 341 25.88 21.02 5.09
CA LEU A 341 24.58 20.83 5.76
C LEU A 341 24.74 20.22 7.17
N VAL A 342 25.78 19.40 7.36
CA VAL A 342 26.16 18.78 8.63
C VAL A 342 26.52 19.83 9.68
N GLU A 343 27.31 20.84 9.33
CA GLU A 343 27.79 21.87 10.29
C GLU A 343 26.65 22.73 10.85
N ARG A 344 25.57 22.96 10.07
CA ARG A 344 24.36 23.65 10.56
C ARG A 344 23.52 22.78 11.50
N LEU A 345 23.38 21.49 11.21
CA LEU A 345 22.64 20.57 12.07
C LEU A 345 23.34 20.38 13.41
N GLU A 346 24.67 20.29 13.42
CA GLU A 346 25.48 20.26 14.65
C GLU A 346 25.35 21.58 15.45
N GLN A 347 25.29 22.74 14.78
CA GLN A 347 25.07 24.04 15.47
C GLN A 347 23.67 24.23 16.06
N LYS A 348 22.64 23.50 15.60
CA LYS A 348 21.29 23.51 16.19
C LYS A 348 21.10 22.50 17.34
N LEU A 349 22.12 21.68 17.64
CA LEU A 349 22.09 20.63 18.68
C LEU A 349 22.88 21.01 19.97
N LEU A 350 23.29 22.27 20.10
CA LEU A 350 24.06 22.84 21.23
C LEU A 350 23.36 24.07 21.84
#